data_AF-A0A0D0EN42-F1
#
_entry.id   AF-A0A0D0EN42-F1
#
_cell.length_a   1.000
_cell.length_b   1.000
_cell.length_c   1.000
_cell.angle_alpha   90.00
_cell.angle_beta   90.00
_cell.angle_gamma   90.00
#
_symmetry.space_group_name_H-M   'P 1'
#
loop_
_entity.id
_entity.type
_entity.pdbx_description
1 polymer ?
#
loop_
_entity_poly.entity_id
_entity_poly.type
_entity_poly.pdbx_seq_one_letter_code
_entity_poly.pdbx_strand_id
1 'polypeptide(L)'
;MKNIVLLIVVLTFISCQKKDTINHFLTKPITKQDLEKNGFYKYSYIATSDDHDKIDDTIKSISKYDMYSNVKPEINKEGKRCPTQLWNFDKEDSIKKRKNLDYFKNDLKSKMITYLFRNETLFYKEIDVDFFDKSHNQTPGFTSWKKIINYYNILKIPITPVVKNTNTGELYTNLFLVDNYRTRFFFSEEEKYYGMFTNYLNNFTYYDIRLHWYSGDVFEIYYFD
;
A
#
# COMPACT_ATOMS: atom_id res chain seq x y z
N MET A 1 -21.98 -3.05 -42.31
CA MET A 1 -21.02 -3.87 -41.54
C MET A 1 -19.87 -3.07 -40.91
N LYS A 2 -19.27 -2.07 -41.57
CA LYS A 2 -18.20 -1.21 -40.97
C LYS A 2 -18.60 -0.54 -39.64
N ASN A 3 -19.85 -0.09 -39.50
CA ASN A 3 -20.31 0.59 -38.28
C ASN A 3 -20.55 -0.35 -37.09
N ILE A 4 -20.80 -1.65 -37.33
CA ILE A 4 -20.98 -2.66 -36.27
C ILE A 4 -19.61 -3.04 -35.67
N VAL A 5 -18.57 -3.14 -36.52
CA VAL A 5 -17.20 -3.37 -36.07
C VAL A 5 -16.71 -2.20 -35.22
N LEU A 6 -17.01 -0.95 -35.61
CA LEU A 6 -16.67 0.22 -34.80
C LEU A 6 -17.41 0.24 -33.45
N LEU A 7 -18.68 -0.17 -33.41
CA LEU A 7 -19.47 -0.25 -32.18
C LEU A 7 -18.94 -1.33 -31.23
N ILE A 8 -18.58 -2.51 -31.76
CA ILE A 8 -17.97 -3.60 -30.98
C ILE A 8 -16.59 -3.17 -30.46
N VAL A 9 -15.78 -2.48 -31.27
CA VAL A 9 -14.47 -1.96 -30.86
C VAL A 9 -14.62 -0.90 -29.76
N VAL A 10 -15.54 0.05 -29.90
CA VAL A 10 -15.84 1.06 -28.86
C VAL A 10 -16.40 0.40 -27.58
N LEU A 11 -17.28 -0.61 -27.69
CA LEU A 11 -17.80 -1.36 -26.54
C LEU A 11 -16.73 -2.24 -25.87
N THR A 12 -15.76 -2.78 -26.61
CA THR A 12 -14.59 -3.48 -26.05
C THR A 12 -13.58 -2.53 -25.40
N PHE A 13 -13.51 -1.26 -25.84
CA PHE A 13 -12.70 -0.23 -25.16
C PHE A 13 -13.41 0.41 -23.96
N ILE A 14 -14.74 0.30 -23.87
CA ILE A 14 -15.52 0.58 -22.65
C ILE A 14 -15.41 -0.60 -21.67
N SER A 15 -14.77 -1.72 -22.04
CA SER A 15 -14.59 -2.86 -21.14
C SER A 15 -13.77 -2.45 -19.90
N CYS A 16 -14.50 -2.32 -18.79
CA CYS A 16 -14.04 -2.40 -17.43
C CYS A 16 -12.74 -1.64 -17.11
N GLN A 17 -12.74 -0.31 -17.20
CA GLN A 17 -11.98 0.44 -16.20
C GLN A 17 -12.64 0.15 -14.85
N LYS A 18 -12.13 -0.88 -14.15
CA LYS A 18 -12.53 -1.21 -12.78
C LYS A 18 -12.30 0.03 -11.94
N LYS A 19 -13.38 0.75 -11.65
CA LYS A 19 -13.32 1.95 -10.83
C LYS A 19 -13.17 1.49 -9.39
N ASP A 20 -12.09 1.91 -8.76
CA ASP A 20 -11.92 1.74 -7.33
C ASP A 20 -13.04 2.49 -6.59
N THR A 21 -13.82 1.73 -5.80
CA THR A 21 -14.93 2.21 -4.99
C THR A 21 -14.65 2.07 -3.50
N ILE A 22 -13.49 1.53 -3.13
CA ILE A 22 -13.14 1.26 -1.75
C ILE A 22 -12.68 2.56 -1.08
N ASN A 23 -13.24 2.88 0.07
CA ASN A 23 -12.64 3.89 0.93
C ASN A 23 -11.48 3.27 1.71
N HIS A 24 -10.29 3.34 1.13
CA HIS A 24 -9.10 2.71 1.69
C HIS A 24 -8.67 3.30 3.04
N PHE A 25 -9.09 4.51 3.39
CA PHE A 25 -8.80 5.11 4.69
C PHE A 25 -9.60 4.49 5.85
N LEU A 26 -10.58 3.60 5.57
CA LEU A 26 -11.26 2.84 6.62
C LEU A 26 -10.44 1.61 7.02
N THR A 27 -10.40 1.27 8.30
CA THR A 27 -9.68 0.10 8.83
C THR A 27 -10.43 -1.21 8.71
N LYS A 28 -11.65 -1.21 8.13
CA LYS A 28 -12.39 -2.45 7.88
C LYS A 28 -11.55 -3.42 7.03
N PRO A 29 -11.38 -4.69 7.44
CA PRO A 29 -10.66 -5.68 6.64
C PRO A 29 -11.27 -5.86 5.25
N ILE A 30 -10.41 -6.11 4.25
CA ILE A 30 -10.77 -6.26 2.84
C ILE A 30 -10.30 -7.61 2.34
N THR A 31 -11.08 -8.25 1.47
CA THR A 31 -10.71 -9.53 0.87
C THR A 31 -9.89 -9.37 -0.40
N LYS A 32 -9.14 -10.41 -0.78
CA LYS A 32 -8.43 -10.47 -2.07
C LYS A 32 -9.37 -10.23 -3.26
N GLN A 33 -10.57 -10.81 -3.21
CA GLN A 33 -11.57 -10.68 -4.27
C GLN A 33 -12.07 -9.24 -4.41
N ASP A 34 -12.25 -8.51 -3.30
CA ASP A 34 -12.65 -7.10 -3.35
C ASP A 34 -11.58 -6.25 -4.05
N LEU A 35 -10.30 -6.49 -3.75
CA LEU A 35 -9.18 -5.80 -4.38
C LEU A 35 -9.11 -6.09 -5.87
N GLU A 36 -9.22 -7.36 -6.28
CA GLU A 36 -9.22 -7.76 -7.69
C GLU A 36 -10.41 -7.16 -8.46
N LYS A 37 -11.59 -7.08 -7.84
CA LYS A 37 -12.77 -6.42 -8.42
C LYS A 37 -12.58 -4.92 -8.58
N ASN A 38 -11.79 -4.29 -7.70
CA ASN A 38 -11.46 -2.86 -7.74
C ASN A 38 -10.17 -2.55 -8.54
N GLY A 39 -9.66 -3.53 -9.30
CA GLY A 39 -8.57 -3.29 -10.26
C GLY A 39 -7.17 -3.31 -9.66
N PHE A 40 -7.01 -3.78 -8.43
CA PHE A 40 -5.68 -3.95 -7.84
C PHE A 40 -4.91 -5.08 -8.52
N TYR A 41 -3.62 -4.86 -8.72
CA TYR A 41 -2.69 -5.82 -9.28
C TYR A 41 -2.09 -6.70 -8.19
N LYS A 42 -2.04 -8.00 -8.47
CA LYS A 42 -1.46 -9.01 -7.58
C LYS A 42 0.02 -9.25 -7.88
N TYR A 43 0.82 -9.31 -6.82
CA TYR A 43 2.24 -9.69 -6.81
C TYR A 43 2.46 -10.72 -5.71
N SER A 44 3.02 -11.88 -6.05
CA SER A 44 3.20 -12.98 -5.09
C SER A 44 4.67 -13.32 -4.94
N TYR A 45 5.08 -13.66 -3.73
CA TYR A 45 6.41 -14.17 -3.42
C TYR A 45 6.34 -15.12 -2.22
N ILE A 46 7.41 -15.90 -2.06
CA ILE A 46 7.59 -16.81 -0.94
C ILE A 46 8.80 -16.32 -0.15
N ALA A 47 8.70 -16.33 1.18
CA ALA A 47 9.84 -16.14 2.05
C ALA A 47 10.09 -17.42 2.84
N THR A 48 11.34 -17.86 2.88
CA THR A 48 11.81 -18.98 3.69
C THR A 48 12.62 -18.43 4.84
N SER A 49 12.31 -18.79 6.08
CA SER A 49 13.13 -18.40 7.24
C SER A 49 14.01 -19.57 7.69
N ASP A 50 15.33 -19.36 7.73
CA ASP A 50 16.29 -20.35 8.21
C ASP A 50 16.51 -20.24 9.72
N ASP A 51 16.68 -21.39 10.39
CA ASP A 51 16.99 -21.47 11.81
C ASP A 51 18.51 -21.39 12.01
N HIS A 52 19.05 -20.19 12.25
CA HIS A 52 20.51 -20.05 12.48
C HIS A 52 21.01 -20.69 13.79
N ASP A 53 20.11 -21.21 14.64
CA ASP A 53 20.43 -21.69 15.99
C ASP A 53 20.47 -23.22 16.16
N LYS A 54 20.29 -24.05 15.11
CA LYS A 54 20.35 -25.51 15.24
C LYS A 54 21.14 -26.20 14.13
N ILE A 55 21.88 -27.23 14.53
CA ILE A 55 22.82 -28.09 13.78
C ILE A 55 22.13 -28.93 12.67
N ASP A 56 20.85 -28.71 12.39
CA ASP A 56 20.06 -29.44 11.40
C ASP A 56 19.43 -28.45 10.40
N ASP A 57 19.86 -28.50 9.13
CA ASP A 57 19.44 -27.66 7.99
C ASP A 57 17.97 -27.91 7.57
N THR A 58 17.03 -27.73 8.50
CA THR A 58 15.59 -27.90 8.23
C THR A 58 14.90 -26.54 8.09
N ILE A 59 14.34 -26.27 6.91
CA ILE A 59 13.54 -25.07 6.59
C ILE A 59 12.47 -24.88 7.66
N LYS A 60 12.55 -23.81 8.47
CA LYS A 60 11.70 -23.66 9.65
C LYS A 60 10.35 -23.01 9.38
N SER A 61 10.21 -22.21 8.31
CA SER A 61 8.90 -21.74 7.86
C SER A 61 8.91 -21.30 6.40
N ILE A 62 7.82 -21.60 5.69
CA ILE A 62 7.55 -21.10 4.35
C ILE A 62 6.32 -20.20 4.47
N SER A 63 6.53 -18.90 4.30
CA SER A 63 5.43 -17.93 4.29
C SER A 63 5.17 -17.47 2.87
N LYS A 64 3.93 -17.65 2.42
CA LYS A 64 3.45 -17.13 1.14
C LYS A 64 2.89 -15.74 1.37
N TYR A 65 3.33 -14.80 0.53
CA TYR A 65 2.86 -13.43 0.55
C TYR A 65 2.19 -13.08 -0.77
N ASP A 66 1.01 -12.46 -0.66
CA ASP A 66 0.29 -11.88 -1.78
C ASP A 66 0.11 -10.38 -1.52
N MET A 67 0.79 -9.54 -2.30
CA MET A 67 0.50 -8.11 -2.36
C MET A 67 -0.58 -7.82 -3.40
N TYR A 68 -1.46 -6.89 -3.03
CA TYR A 68 -2.34 -6.20 -3.93
C TYR A 68 -2.03 -4.71 -3.90
N SER A 69 -1.73 -4.12 -5.06
CA SER A 69 -1.42 -2.70 -5.20
C SER A 69 -2.16 -2.05 -6.36
N ASN A 70 -2.48 -0.77 -6.25
CA ASN A 70 -3.02 0.02 -7.37
C ASN A 70 -1.95 0.39 -8.41
N VAL A 71 -0.67 0.14 -8.11
CA VAL A 71 0.44 0.38 -9.03
C VAL A 71 0.49 -0.73 -10.08
N LYS A 72 0.46 -0.35 -11.36
CA LYS A 72 0.52 -1.27 -12.49
C LYS A 72 1.85 -2.03 -12.54
N PRO A 73 1.87 -3.24 -13.12
CA PRO A 73 3.10 -4.02 -13.22
C PRO A 73 4.01 -3.50 -14.34
N GLU A 74 5.31 -3.75 -14.18
CA GLU A 74 6.30 -3.72 -15.25
C GLU A 74 7.16 -4.99 -15.20
N ILE A 75 7.93 -5.21 -16.26
CA ILE A 75 8.93 -6.27 -16.32
C ILE A 75 10.28 -5.61 -16.05
N ASN A 76 10.97 -6.05 -15.00
CA ASN A 76 12.29 -5.54 -14.68
C ASN A 76 13.38 -6.15 -15.60
N LYS A 77 14.64 -5.75 -15.41
CA LYS A 77 15.77 -6.18 -16.25
C LYS A 77 15.99 -7.70 -16.18
N GLU A 78 15.61 -8.33 -15.08
CA GLU A 78 15.68 -9.78 -14.87
C GLU A 78 14.45 -10.55 -15.41
N GLY A 79 13.52 -9.87 -16.08
CA GLY A 79 12.31 -10.50 -16.63
C GLY A 79 11.21 -10.77 -15.59
N LYS A 80 11.38 -10.30 -14.34
CA LYS A 80 10.40 -10.48 -13.26
C LYS A 80 9.31 -9.41 -13.34
N ARG A 81 8.08 -9.82 -13.03
CA ARG A 81 6.92 -8.92 -12.92
C ARG A 81 6.93 -8.22 -11.56
N CYS A 82 7.25 -6.93 -11.55
CA CYS A 82 7.28 -6.07 -10.37
C CYS A 82 6.29 -4.90 -10.52
N PRO A 83 5.95 -4.17 -9.46
CA PRO A 83 5.27 -2.88 -9.60
C PRO A 83 6.13 -1.89 -10.39
N THR A 84 5.50 -0.98 -11.15
CA THR A 84 6.22 0.15 -11.76
C THR A 84 7.08 0.85 -10.72
N GLN A 85 8.36 1.07 -11.02
CA GLN A 85 9.28 1.79 -10.16
C GLN A 85 8.82 3.24 -9.98
N LEU A 86 8.47 3.61 -8.76
CA LEU A 86 8.05 4.97 -8.39
C LEU A 86 9.11 5.70 -7.54
N TRP A 87 10.07 4.97 -6.97
CA TRP A 87 11.14 5.50 -6.11
C TRP A 87 12.53 4.97 -6.51
N ASN A 88 13.58 5.54 -5.90
CA ASN A 88 14.98 5.14 -6.05
C ASN A 88 15.43 4.91 -7.51
N PHE A 89 15.23 5.91 -8.36
CA PHE A 89 15.57 5.91 -9.79
C PHE A 89 17.09 5.86 -10.09
N ASP A 90 17.92 5.38 -9.16
CA ASP A 90 19.38 5.48 -9.21
C ASP A 90 20.00 4.81 -10.46
N LYS A 91 19.26 3.87 -11.06
CA LYS A 91 19.69 3.08 -12.23
C LYS A 91 18.85 3.34 -13.49
N GLU A 92 17.95 4.32 -13.46
CA GLU A 92 17.00 4.60 -14.54
C GLU A 92 17.35 5.88 -15.29
N ASP A 93 17.15 5.87 -16.61
CA ASP A 93 17.36 7.06 -17.42
C ASP A 93 16.31 8.16 -17.12
N SER A 94 16.62 9.38 -17.53
CA SER A 94 15.77 10.54 -17.27
C SER A 94 14.39 10.46 -17.94
N ILE A 95 14.27 9.69 -19.04
CA ILE A 95 13.02 9.52 -19.79
C ILE A 95 12.10 8.58 -19.02
N LYS A 96 12.60 7.42 -18.58
CA LYS A 96 11.84 6.46 -17.76
C LYS A 96 11.47 7.05 -16.41
N LYS A 97 12.39 7.75 -15.74
CA LYS A 97 12.08 8.50 -14.51
C LYS A 97 10.92 9.49 -14.72
N ARG A 98 10.98 10.31 -15.77
CA ARG A 98 9.90 11.27 -16.07
C ARG A 98 8.57 10.59 -16.34
N LYS A 99 8.57 9.51 -17.14
CA LYS A 99 7.39 8.73 -17.45
C LYS A 99 6.75 8.13 -16.19
N ASN A 100 7.55 7.57 -15.28
CA ASN A 100 7.04 6.94 -14.07
C ASN A 100 6.51 7.98 -13.07
N LEU A 101 7.17 9.14 -12.95
CA LEU A 101 6.66 10.25 -12.15
C LEU A 101 5.37 10.84 -12.71
N ASP A 102 5.25 10.94 -14.03
CA ASP A 102 4.01 11.39 -14.69
C ASP A 102 2.86 10.43 -14.43
N TYR A 103 3.11 9.12 -14.58
CA TYR A 103 2.17 8.06 -14.21
C TYR A 103 1.75 8.15 -12.73
N PHE A 104 2.69 8.33 -11.81
CA PHE A 104 2.38 8.47 -10.40
C PHE A 104 1.50 9.70 -10.13
N LYS A 105 1.85 10.85 -10.70
CA LYS A 105 1.11 12.09 -10.50
C LYS A 105 -0.29 12.05 -11.12
N ASN A 106 -0.41 11.58 -12.36
CA ASN A 106 -1.64 11.75 -13.15
C ASN A 106 -2.57 10.55 -13.05
N ASP A 107 -2.04 9.33 -13.22
CA ASP A 107 -2.86 8.11 -13.25
C ASP A 107 -3.16 7.61 -11.83
N LEU A 108 -2.14 7.59 -10.96
CA LEU A 108 -2.31 7.20 -9.56
C LEU A 108 -2.80 8.34 -8.67
N LYS A 109 -2.89 9.57 -9.21
CA LYS A 109 -3.23 10.79 -8.47
C LYS A 109 -2.37 10.95 -7.21
N SER A 110 -1.09 10.62 -7.36
CA SER A 110 -0.07 10.67 -6.31
C SER A 110 -0.38 9.81 -5.09
N LYS A 111 -1.16 8.73 -5.27
CA LYS A 111 -1.58 7.83 -4.19
C LYS A 111 -1.18 6.39 -4.50
N MET A 112 -0.37 5.81 -3.64
CA MET A 112 -0.09 4.37 -3.65
C MET A 112 -0.89 3.69 -2.54
N ILE A 113 -1.41 2.51 -2.83
CA ILE A 113 -2.19 1.72 -1.87
C ILE A 113 -1.71 0.29 -1.96
N THR A 114 -1.32 -0.26 -0.83
CA THR A 114 -0.75 -1.60 -0.71
C THR A 114 -1.53 -2.40 0.33
N TYR A 115 -1.95 -3.60 -0.04
CA TYR A 115 -2.44 -4.61 0.90
C TYR A 115 -1.52 -5.80 0.84
N LEU A 116 -1.04 -6.28 1.98
CA LEU A 116 -0.22 -7.48 2.05
C LEU A 116 -0.99 -8.58 2.78
N PHE A 117 -1.08 -9.75 2.16
CA PHE A 117 -1.60 -10.96 2.78
C PHE A 117 -0.45 -11.91 3.09
N ARG A 118 -0.43 -12.49 4.29
CA ARG A 118 0.47 -13.59 4.69
C ARG A 118 -0.37 -14.86 4.87
N ASN A 119 -0.06 -15.92 4.13
CA ASN A 119 -0.78 -17.20 4.18
C ASN A 119 -2.31 -17.02 4.17
N GLU A 120 -2.82 -16.25 3.21
CA GLU A 120 -4.25 -15.90 3.04
C GLU A 120 -4.84 -14.88 4.03
N THR A 121 -4.14 -14.54 5.12
CA THR A 121 -4.61 -13.55 6.11
C THR A 121 -4.12 -12.15 5.75
N LEU A 122 -5.00 -11.15 5.80
CA LEU A 122 -4.60 -9.75 5.63
C LEU A 122 -3.64 -9.37 6.77
N PHE A 123 -2.40 -9.06 6.43
CA PHE A 123 -1.34 -8.74 7.37
C PHE A 123 -1.35 -7.25 7.70
N TYR A 124 -1.19 -6.41 6.67
CA TYR A 124 -1.28 -4.96 6.81
C TYR A 124 -1.85 -4.32 5.55
N LYS A 125 -2.24 -3.06 5.70
CA LYS A 125 -2.55 -2.14 4.62
C LYS A 125 -1.75 -0.87 4.80
N GLU A 126 -1.25 -0.34 3.70
CA GLU A 126 -0.53 0.91 3.67
C GLU A 126 -1.04 1.82 2.55
N ILE A 127 -1.08 3.12 2.82
CA ILE A 127 -1.51 4.15 1.89
C ILE A 127 -0.51 5.29 1.97
N ASP A 128 -0.03 5.73 0.82
CA ASP A 128 0.93 6.82 0.69
C ASP A 128 0.42 7.85 -0.28
N VAL A 129 0.53 9.12 0.11
CA VAL A 129 0.06 10.23 -0.69
C VAL A 129 1.09 11.35 -0.71
N ASP A 130 1.58 11.65 -1.91
CA ASP A 130 2.52 12.74 -2.18
C ASP A 130 1.79 13.94 -2.79
N PHE A 131 2.00 15.15 -2.27
CA PHE A 131 1.42 16.35 -2.86
C PHE A 131 2.41 17.02 -3.83
N PHE A 132 2.37 16.63 -5.10
CA PHE A 132 3.07 17.35 -6.17
C PHE A 132 2.42 18.70 -6.50
N ASP A 133 1.12 18.85 -6.21
CA ASP A 133 0.36 20.09 -6.40
C ASP A 133 -0.68 20.25 -5.26
N LYS A 134 -0.76 21.44 -4.68
CA LYS A 134 -1.70 21.80 -3.60
C LYS A 134 -3.16 21.81 -4.06
N SER A 135 -3.40 21.80 -5.38
CA SER A 135 -4.74 21.88 -5.97
C SER A 135 -5.56 20.58 -5.88
N HIS A 136 -4.92 19.42 -5.69
CA HIS A 136 -5.57 18.12 -5.75
C HIS A 136 -6.14 17.68 -4.38
N ASN A 137 -7.27 18.28 -4.00
CA ASN A 137 -8.03 18.04 -2.76
C ASN A 137 -8.82 16.71 -2.69
N GLN A 138 -8.35 15.60 -3.29
CA GLN A 138 -9.16 14.36 -3.36
C GLN A 138 -8.99 13.42 -2.15
N THR A 139 -8.31 13.84 -1.10
CA THR A 139 -7.98 12.94 0.02
C THR A 139 -8.20 13.61 1.37
N PRO A 140 -8.49 12.86 2.45
CA PRO A 140 -8.91 13.43 3.73
C PRO A 140 -7.84 14.31 4.42
N GLY A 141 -6.64 14.40 3.84
CA GLY A 141 -5.61 15.33 4.25
C GLY A 141 -5.18 15.09 5.69
N PHE A 142 -4.69 13.89 5.98
CA PHE A 142 -4.21 13.46 7.30
C PHE A 142 -2.89 14.14 7.69
N THR A 143 -2.87 15.47 7.64
CA THR A 143 -1.70 16.31 7.91
C THR A 143 -1.65 16.80 9.36
N SER A 144 -2.60 16.39 10.21
CA SER A 144 -2.57 16.67 11.65
C SER A 144 -3.51 15.74 12.42
N TRP A 145 -3.24 15.60 13.73
CA TRP A 145 -4.08 14.82 14.65
C TRP A 145 -5.54 15.25 14.63
N LYS A 146 -5.79 16.56 14.66
CA LYS A 146 -7.16 17.10 14.65
C LYS A 146 -7.92 16.67 13.40
N LYS A 147 -7.27 16.69 12.23
CA LYS A 147 -7.90 16.24 10.98
C LYS A 147 -8.18 14.74 10.98
N ILE A 148 -7.23 13.93 11.46
CA ILE A 148 -7.37 12.48 11.58
C ILE A 148 -8.56 12.14 12.51
N ILE A 149 -8.55 12.66 13.74
CA ILE A 149 -9.61 12.42 14.73
C ILE A 149 -10.97 12.88 14.20
N ASN A 150 -11.03 14.09 13.61
CA ASN A 150 -12.27 14.62 13.06
C ASN A 150 -12.84 13.75 11.92
N TYR A 151 -11.97 13.23 11.03
CA TYR A 151 -12.39 12.34 9.95
C TYR A 151 -13.11 11.09 10.48
N TYR A 152 -12.53 10.39 11.45
CA TYR A 152 -13.15 9.19 12.01
C TYR A 152 -14.35 9.49 12.89
N ASN A 153 -14.36 10.60 13.63
CA ASN A 153 -15.51 11.03 14.42
C ASN A 153 -16.74 11.33 13.54
N ILE A 154 -16.56 12.00 12.40
CA ILE A 154 -17.65 12.25 11.43
C ILE A 154 -18.24 10.93 10.91
N LEU A 155 -17.38 9.95 10.67
CA LEU A 155 -17.77 8.62 10.22
C LEU A 155 -18.30 7.72 11.35
N LYS A 156 -18.30 8.21 12.60
CA LYS A 156 -18.68 7.47 13.81
C LYS A 156 -17.85 6.20 14.01
N ILE A 157 -16.58 6.23 13.62
CA ILE A 157 -15.63 5.14 13.81
C ILE A 157 -14.82 5.43 15.08
N PRO A 158 -14.73 4.50 16.05
CA PRO A 158 -13.93 4.69 17.24
C PRO A 158 -12.46 4.96 16.90
N ILE A 159 -11.90 6.03 17.46
CA ILE A 159 -10.49 6.37 17.37
C ILE A 159 -9.95 6.80 18.72
N THR A 160 -8.85 6.19 19.16
CA THR A 160 -8.14 6.60 20.38
C THR A 160 -6.64 6.62 20.15
N PRO A 161 -5.91 7.62 20.67
CA PRO A 161 -4.45 7.61 20.62
C PRO A 161 -3.89 6.47 21.48
N VAL A 162 -2.79 5.86 21.07
CA VAL A 162 -2.15 4.78 21.82
C VAL A 162 -1.19 5.34 22.86
N VAL A 163 -1.34 4.85 24.09
CA VAL A 163 -0.43 5.16 25.21
C VAL A 163 0.90 4.44 25.01
N LYS A 164 1.99 5.21 24.97
CA LYS A 164 3.38 4.76 24.94
C LYS A 164 3.87 4.35 26.32
N ASN A 165 3.50 5.08 27.37
CA ASN A 165 3.88 4.79 28.74
C ASN A 165 2.66 4.92 29.66
N THR A 166 2.24 3.82 30.26
CA THR A 166 1.05 3.76 31.13
C THR A 166 1.21 4.50 32.44
N ASN A 167 2.45 4.67 32.93
CA ASN A 167 2.73 5.34 34.20
C ASN A 167 2.71 6.87 34.04
N THR A 168 3.13 7.38 32.89
CA THR A 168 3.18 8.82 32.61
C THR A 168 2.00 9.31 31.77
N GLY A 169 1.25 8.39 31.15
CA GLY A 169 0.21 8.72 30.17
C GLY A 169 0.76 9.25 28.83
N GLU A 170 2.08 9.16 28.60
CA GLU A 170 2.71 9.59 27.35
C GLU A 170 2.10 8.83 26.17
N LEU A 171 1.75 9.54 25.10
CA LEU A 171 1.14 8.97 23.90
C LEU A 171 2.18 8.81 22.79
N TYR A 172 1.98 7.83 21.91
CA TYR A 172 2.67 7.80 20.63
C TYR A 172 2.17 8.96 19.76
N THR A 173 3.09 9.74 19.20
CA THR A 173 2.81 10.92 18.38
C THR A 173 2.18 10.61 17.02
N ASN A 174 2.09 9.35 16.62
CA ASN A 174 1.57 8.95 15.32
C ASN A 174 0.73 7.66 15.32
N LEU A 175 0.40 7.09 16.48
CA LEU A 175 -0.26 5.78 16.56
C LEU A 175 -1.63 5.87 17.25
N PHE A 176 -2.64 5.28 16.62
CA PHE A 176 -4.02 5.25 17.08
C PHE A 176 -4.58 3.83 17.02
N LEU A 177 -5.56 3.53 17.85
CA LEU A 177 -6.50 2.43 17.63
C LEU A 177 -7.70 2.98 16.87
N VAL A 178 -7.88 2.54 15.63
CA VAL A 178 -9.01 2.93 14.77
C VAL A 178 -9.82 1.68 14.47
N ASP A 179 -11.07 1.64 14.95
CA ASP A 179 -11.90 0.43 14.91
C ASP A 179 -11.18 -0.79 15.52
N ASN A 180 -10.47 -0.57 16.64
CA ASN A 180 -9.61 -1.55 17.32
C ASN A 180 -8.36 -2.03 16.55
N TYR A 181 -8.08 -1.49 15.36
CA TYR A 181 -6.84 -1.78 14.63
C TYR A 181 -5.78 -0.72 14.90
N ARG A 182 -4.56 -1.18 15.21
CA ARG A 182 -3.39 -0.29 15.35
C ARG A 182 -3.08 0.35 14.00
N THR A 183 -3.25 1.65 13.93
CA THR A 183 -3.06 2.45 12.73
C THR A 183 -2.09 3.59 13.00
N ARG A 184 -0.99 3.62 12.25
CA ARG A 184 0.00 4.68 12.29
C ARG A 184 -0.26 5.66 11.16
N PHE A 185 -0.19 6.96 11.46
CA PHE A 185 -0.28 8.03 10.46
C PHE A 185 1.04 8.76 10.35
N PHE A 186 1.59 8.82 9.14
CA PHE A 186 2.78 9.59 8.84
C PHE A 186 2.35 10.87 8.16
N PHE A 187 2.95 12.01 8.49
CA PHE A 187 2.76 13.23 7.72
C PHE A 187 3.97 14.13 7.87
N SER A 188 4.32 14.80 6.78
CA SER A 188 5.39 15.80 6.72
C SER A 188 4.89 16.95 5.88
N GLU A 189 4.78 18.14 6.49
CA GLU A 189 4.42 19.35 5.76
C GLU A 189 5.56 19.80 4.84
N GLU A 190 6.81 19.57 5.26
CA GLU A 190 8.02 19.89 4.51
C GLU A 190 8.14 19.03 3.25
N GLU A 191 8.07 17.70 3.41
CA GLU A 191 8.14 16.74 2.31
C GLU A 191 6.83 16.64 1.54
N LYS A 192 5.77 17.32 2.02
CA LYS A 192 4.42 17.30 1.45
C LYS A 192 3.92 15.88 1.23
N TYR A 193 3.96 15.10 2.29
CA TYR A 193 3.61 13.70 2.28
C TYR A 193 2.67 13.39 3.44
N TYR A 194 1.76 12.45 3.25
CA TYR A 194 1.20 11.72 4.37
C TYR A 194 0.94 10.26 4.00
N GLY A 195 0.96 9.41 5.01
CA GLY A 195 0.70 8.00 4.88
C GLY A 195 -0.11 7.44 6.03
N MET A 196 -0.67 6.25 5.82
CA MET A 196 -1.43 5.50 6.80
C MET A 196 -1.04 4.02 6.73
N PHE A 197 -0.62 3.46 7.85
CA PHE A 197 -0.30 2.05 7.98
C PHE A 197 -1.21 1.40 9.02
N THR A 198 -2.05 0.45 8.60
CA THR A 198 -2.93 -0.32 9.49
C THR A 198 -2.41 -1.75 9.59
N ASN A 199 -2.17 -2.19 10.82
CA ASN A 199 -1.80 -3.57 11.11
C ASN A 199 -3.03 -4.37 11.55
N TYR A 200 -3.25 -5.51 10.91
CA TYR A 200 -4.36 -6.41 11.21
C TYR A 200 -3.94 -7.61 12.07
N LEU A 201 -2.63 -7.81 12.27
CA LEU A 201 -2.10 -8.78 13.22
C LEU A 201 -1.73 -8.07 14.53
N ASN A 202 -1.85 -8.78 15.66
CA ASN A 202 -1.58 -8.20 16.98
C ASN A 202 -0.08 -7.91 17.23
N ASN A 203 0.79 -8.39 16.36
CA ASN A 203 2.24 -8.32 16.44
C ASN A 203 2.70 -6.99 15.82
N PHE A 204 3.54 -6.22 16.51
CA PHE A 204 3.98 -4.90 16.07
C PHE A 204 5.10 -4.99 15.02
N THR A 205 4.80 -5.55 13.86
CA THR A 205 5.77 -5.71 12.77
C THR A 205 5.52 -4.62 11.74
N TYR A 206 6.21 -3.48 11.88
CA TYR A 206 6.31 -2.48 10.80
C TYR A 206 7.53 -2.82 9.96
N TYR A 207 7.32 -3.19 8.70
CA TYR A 207 8.38 -3.44 7.74
C TYR A 207 8.10 -2.66 6.46
N ASP A 208 9.06 -1.84 6.05
CA ASP A 208 8.98 -1.02 4.85
C ASP A 208 9.40 -1.82 3.60
N ILE A 209 8.63 -2.86 3.26
CA ILE A 209 8.82 -3.62 2.02
C ILE A 209 8.55 -2.76 0.76
N ARG A 210 7.83 -1.63 0.93
CA ARG A 210 7.49 -0.74 -0.18
C ARG A 210 8.71 -0.15 -0.83
N LEU A 211 9.70 0.27 -0.03
CA LEU A 211 10.92 0.87 -0.56
C LEU A 211 11.56 -0.08 -1.57
N HIS A 212 11.63 -1.36 -1.26
CA HIS A 212 12.13 -2.39 -2.15
C HIS A 212 11.24 -2.55 -3.39
N TRP A 213 9.94 -2.71 -3.21
CA TRP A 213 9.01 -3.02 -4.30
C TRP A 213 8.78 -1.91 -5.29
N TYR A 214 8.64 -0.67 -4.82
CA TYR A 214 8.48 0.49 -5.69
C TYR A 214 9.81 1.06 -6.16
N SER A 215 10.94 0.42 -5.81
CA SER A 215 12.24 0.62 -6.49
C SER A 215 12.40 -0.23 -7.76
N GLY A 216 11.38 -1.01 -8.14
CA GLY A 216 11.42 -1.88 -9.31
C GLY A 216 11.89 -3.31 -9.02
N ASP A 217 12.07 -3.67 -7.75
CA ASP A 217 12.60 -4.96 -7.32
C ASP A 217 11.59 -5.70 -6.43
N VAL A 218 11.25 -6.95 -6.77
CA VAL A 218 10.55 -7.83 -5.82
C VAL A 218 11.61 -8.60 -5.04
N PHE A 219 11.99 -8.07 -3.88
CA PHE A 219 12.85 -8.78 -2.95
C PHE A 219 12.03 -9.80 -2.15
N GLU A 220 12.60 -10.99 -1.97
CA GLU A 220 12.18 -11.95 -0.95
C GLU A 220 12.59 -11.36 0.40
N ILE A 221 11.62 -10.82 1.14
CA ILE A 221 11.89 -10.31 2.47
C ILE A 221 11.79 -11.46 3.45
N TYR A 222 12.89 -11.72 4.16
CA TYR A 222 12.93 -12.60 5.31
C TYR A 222 12.21 -11.92 6.47
N TYR A 223 11.06 -12.47 6.84
CA TYR A 223 10.36 -12.05 8.05
C TYR A 223 10.97 -12.80 9.23
N PHE A 224 11.57 -12.04 10.14
CA PHE A 224 11.95 -12.55 11.46
C PHE A 224 10.77 -12.29 12.39
N ASP A 225 10.16 -13.36 12.90
CA ASP A 225 9.18 -13.26 14.00
C ASP A 225 9.93 -13.08 15.34
#